data_AF-A0A2E0LJ69-F1
#
_entry.id   AF-A0A2E0LJ69-F1
#
_cell.length_a   1.000
_cell.length_b   1.000
_cell.length_c   1.000
_cell.angle_alpha   90.00
_cell.angle_beta   90.00
_cell.angle_gamma   90.00
#
_symmetry.space_group_name_H-M   'P 1'
#
loop_
_entity.id
_entity.type
_entity.pdbx_description
1 polymer ?
#
loop_
_entity_poly.entity_id
_entity_poly.type
_entity_poly.pdbx_seq_one_letter_code
_entity_poly.pdbx_strand_id
1 'polypeptide(L)' 'MNEILPPLFAAADLLLVDYKLEFGLFRGELMLGDEVTPDGCRVWDRRTREKLDKDRFRQDLGQVVESYELVGNRLGIRFD' A
#
# COMPACT_ATOMS: atom_id res chain seq x y z
N MET A 1 1.50 -8.46 -11.23
CA MET A 1 1.13 -7.56 -10.11
C MET A 1 0.31 -8.28 -9.04
N ASN A 2 -0.85 -8.87 -9.37
CA ASN A 2 -1.67 -9.65 -8.42
C ASN A 2 -0.96 -10.87 -7.81
N GLU A 3 0.06 -11.41 -8.48
CA GLU A 3 0.86 -12.54 -7.96
C GLU A 3 2.05 -12.08 -7.10
N ILE A 4 2.36 -10.78 -7.08
CA ILE A 4 3.56 -10.24 -6.41
C ILE A 4 3.16 -9.42 -5.19
N LEU A 5 2.26 -8.44 -5.35
CA LEU A 5 1.90 -7.52 -4.27
C LEU A 5 1.16 -8.24 -3.12
N PRO A 6 0.10 -9.02 -3.34
CA PRO A 6 -0.61 -9.66 -2.24
C PRO A 6 0.27 -10.60 -1.39
N PRO A 7 1.15 -11.46 -1.97
CA PRO A 7 2.08 -12.24 -1.16
C PRO A 7 3.09 -11.39 -0.38
N LEU A 8 3.59 -10.29 -0.96
CA LEU A 8 4.50 -9.37 -0.29
C LEU A 8 3.86 -8.74 0.96
N PHE A 9 2.64 -8.20 0.82
CA PHE A 9 1.90 -7.63 1.96
C PHE A 9 1.50 -8.71 2.97
N ALA A 10 1.11 -9.91 2.51
CA ALA A 10 0.77 -11.01 3.40
C ALA A 10 1.96 -11.47 4.26
N ALA A 11 3.18 -11.45 3.72
CA ALA A 11 4.41 -11.75 4.47
C ALA A 11 4.71 -10.71 5.56
N ALA A 12 4.14 -9.51 5.44
CA ALA A 12 4.25 -8.40 6.38
C ALA A 12 3.05 -8.30 7.36
N ASP A 13 2.24 -9.36 7.48
CA ASP A 13 0.98 -9.38 8.26
C ASP A 13 -0.01 -8.27 7.87
N LEU A 14 -0.06 -7.96 6.58
CA LEU A 14 -0.98 -6.98 5.98
C LEU A 14 -1.92 -7.66 4.97
N LEU A 15 -3.11 -7.08 4.81
CA LEU A 15 -4.08 -7.42 3.78
C LEU A 15 -4.09 -6.31 2.75
N LEU A 16 -3.63 -6.62 1.54
CA LEU A 16 -3.82 -5.76 0.37
C LEU A 16 -5.22 -6.02 -0.19
N VAL A 17 -6.18 -5.16 0.15
CA VAL A 17 -7.60 -5.31 -0.20
C VAL A 17 -7.83 -5.03 -1.68
N ASP A 18 -7.28 -3.91 -2.16
CA ASP A 18 -7.25 -3.51 -3.56
C ASP A 18 -6.15 -2.47 -3.78
N TYR A 19 -5.86 -2.19 -5.05
CA TYR A 19 -4.88 -1.19 -5.45
C TYR A 19 -5.18 -0.65 -6.86
N LYS A 20 -4.78 0.59 -7.11
CA LYS A 20 -4.83 1.25 -8.43
C LYS A 20 -3.42 1.30 -9.02
N LEU A 21 -3.27 0.98 -10.30
CA LEU A 21 -2.03 1.14 -11.05
C LEU A 21 -2.24 2.05 -12.25
N GLU A 22 -1.20 2.80 -12.62
CA GLU A 22 -1.15 3.55 -13.86
C GLU A 22 0.04 3.08 -14.70
N PHE A 23 -0.16 3.03 -16.01
CA PHE A 23 0.85 2.57 -16.96
C PHE A 23 1.09 3.64 -18.01
N GLY A 24 2.36 3.75 -18.42
CA GLY A 24 2.79 4.61 -19.51
C GLY A 24 3.55 3.83 -20.57
N LEU A 25 3.79 4.47 -21.72
CA LEU A 25 4.69 3.95 -22.73
C LEU A 25 6.05 4.63 -22.61
N PHE A 26 7.11 3.84 -22.48
CA PHE A 26 8.48 4.32 -22.54
C PHE A 26 9.21 3.58 -23.66
N ARG A 27 9.65 4.32 -24.68
CA ARG A 27 10.31 3.76 -25.88
C ARG A 27 9.52 2.64 -26.57
N GLY A 28 8.19 2.74 -26.55
CA GLY A 28 7.27 1.76 -27.14
C GLY A 28 6.94 0.58 -26.24
N GLU A 29 7.55 0.48 -25.06
CA GLU A 29 7.26 -0.57 -24.08
C GLU A 29 6.27 -0.08 -23.02
N LEU A 30 5.32 -0.95 -22.64
CA LEU A 30 4.39 -0.68 -21.55
C LEU A 30 5.11 -0.82 -20.21
N MET A 31 5.19 0.27 -19.48
CA MET A 31 5.87 0.35 -18.19
C MET A 31 4.88 0.74 -17.10
N LEU A 32 5.02 0.11 -15.93
CA LEU A 32 4.34 0.58 -14.73
C LEU A 32 4.92 1.95 -14.34
N GLY A 33 4.05 2.93 -14.12
CA GLY A 33 4.42 4.29 -13.73
C GLY A 33 3.79 4.68 -12.39
N ASP A 34 3.65 6.00 -12.19
CA ASP A 34 3.01 6.62 -11.02
C ASP A 34 3.60 6.11 -9.70
N GLU A 35 2.79 5.52 -8.81
CA GLU A 35 3.20 5.09 -7.50
C GLU A 35 2.45 3.82 -7.02
N VAL A 36 3.06 3.11 -6.06
CA VAL A 36 2.41 2.02 -5.29
C VAL A 36 2.60 2.34 -3.81
N THR A 37 1.66 3.10 -3.27
CA THR A 37 1.69 3.64 -1.89
C THR A 37 0.35 3.42 -1.18
N PRO A 38 0.26 3.60 0.16
CA PRO A 38 -1.01 3.53 0.88
C PRO A 38 -2.04 4.59 0.44
N ASP A 39 -1.66 5.54 -0.41
CA ASP A 39 -2.58 6.49 -1.06
C ASP A 39 -3.45 5.81 -2.13
N GLY A 40 -2.84 4.93 -2.93
CA GLY A 40 -3.45 4.20 -4.05
C GLY A 40 -3.78 2.74 -3.74
N CYS A 41 -3.44 2.25 -2.54
CA CYS A 41 -3.71 0.89 -2.08
C CYS A 41 -4.57 0.90 -0.82
N ARG A 42 -5.59 0.04 -0.74
CA ARG A 42 -6.24 -0.26 0.54
C ARG A 42 -5.47 -1.35 1.26
N VAL A 43 -4.94 -1.02 2.44
CA VAL A 43 -4.04 -1.87 3.20
C VAL A 43 -4.54 -1.94 4.63
N TRP A 44 -4.92 -3.14 5.06
CA TRP A 44 -5.44 -3.36 6.41
C TRP A 44 -4.50 -4.25 7.21
N ASP A 45 -4.48 -4.07 8.52
CA ASP A 45 -3.86 -5.03 9.42
C ASP A 45 -4.56 -6.40 9.28
N ARG A 46 -3.78 -7.47 9.10
CA ARG A 46 -4.34 -8.80 8.87
C ARG A 46 -5.10 -9.36 10.07
N ARG A 47 -4.71 -8.99 11.27
CA ARG A 47 -5.25 -9.51 12.54
C ARG A 47 -6.44 -8.70 13.03
N THR A 48 -6.31 -7.37 13.06
CA THR A 48 -7.32 -6.46 13.62
C THR A 48 -8.30 -5.93 12.57
N ARG A 49 -7.97 -6.04 11.28
CA ARG A 49 -8.69 -5.38 10.17
C ARG A 49 -8.69 -3.85 10.28
N GLU A 50 -7.77 -3.29 11.07
CA GLU A 50 -7.55 -1.85 11.12
C GLU A 50 -7.08 -1.34 9.75
N LYS A 51 -7.64 -0.21 9.31
CA LYS A 51 -7.24 0.43 8.06
C LYS A 51 -5.94 1.18 8.29
N LEU A 52 -4.94 0.94 7.45
CA LEU A 52 -3.60 1.55 7.53
C LEU A 52 -3.28 2.41 6.29
N ASP A 53 -4.31 2.71 5.51
CA ASP A 53 -4.23 3.43 4.24
C ASP A 53 -4.98 4.77 4.27
N LYS A 54 -5.08 5.43 3.12
CA LYS A 54 -5.74 6.73 2.96
C LYS A 54 -7.20 6.75 3.41
N ASP A 55 -7.87 5.60 3.52
CA ASP A 55 -9.21 5.55 4.12
C ASP A 55 -9.25 6.11 5.54
N ARG A 56 -8.12 6.10 6.28
CA ARG A 56 -8.05 6.78 7.58
C ARG A 56 -8.28 8.28 7.48
N PHE A 57 -7.79 8.91 6.41
CA PHE A 57 -8.10 10.31 6.11
C PHE A 57 -9.53 10.46 5.59
N ARG A 58 -9.95 9.61 4.64
CA ARG A 58 -11.28 9.70 4.01
C ARG A 58 -12.44 9.48 4.99
N GLN A 59 -12.19 8.82 6.12
CA GLN A 59 -13.18 8.45 7.13
C GLN A 59 -12.89 9.07 8.50
N ASP A 60 -12.03 10.10 8.56
CA ASP A 60 -11.71 10.85 9.78
C ASP A 60 -11.23 9.96 10.96
N LEU A 61 -10.49 8.88 10.68
CA LEU A 61 -9.94 7.96 11.68
C LEU A 61 -8.62 8.44 12.31
N GLY A 62 -8.02 9.51 11.77
CA GLY A 62 -6.76 10.08 12.25
C GLY A 62 -5.54 9.18 12.04
N GLN A 63 -4.38 9.58 12.57
CA GLN A 63 -3.12 8.82 12.55
C GLN A 63 -2.67 8.33 11.16
N VAL A 64 -2.79 9.21 10.16
CA VAL A 64 -2.53 8.85 8.75
C VAL A 64 -1.05 8.59 8.53
N VAL A 65 -0.19 9.50 8.98
CA VAL A 65 1.27 9.42 8.80
C VAL A 65 1.82 8.20 9.53
N GLU A 66 1.41 8.01 10.78
CA GLU A 66 1.84 6.91 11.63
C GLU A 66 1.42 5.55 11.04
N SER A 67 0.25 5.50 10.40
CA SER A 67 -0.19 4.28 9.70
C SER A 67 0.66 3.97 8.47
N TYR A 68 1.11 5.00 7.75
CA TYR A 68 1.96 4.82 6.57
C TYR A 68 3.36 4.38 6.98
N GLU A 69 3.92 4.97 8.03
CA GLU A 69 5.17 4.53 8.64
C GLU A 69 5.07 3.09 9.13
N LEU A 70 3.96 2.70 9.77
CA LEU A 70 3.72 1.32 10.19
C LEU A 70 3.74 0.34 9.01
N VAL A 71 3.06 0.69 7.90
CA VAL A 71 3.08 -0.13 6.68
C VAL A 71 4.50 -0.26 6.15
N GLY A 72 5.24 0.85 6.04
CA GLY A 72 6.62 0.84 5.56
C GLY A 72 7.56 0.01 6.45
N ASN A 73 7.47 0.18 7.77
CA ASN A 73 8.25 -0.58 8.74
C ASN A 73 8.00 -2.10 8.63
N ARG A 74 6.74 -2.52 8.45
CA ARG A 74 6.40 -3.94 8.25
C ARG A 74 6.90 -4.50 6.92
N LEU A 75 6.99 -3.66 5.90
CA LEU A 75 7.62 -3.99 4.61
C LEU A 75 9.16 -3.91 4.66
N GLY A 76 9.75 -3.59 5.81
CA GLY A 76 11.20 -3.51 6.00
C GLY A 76 11.84 -2.20 5.54
N ILE A 77 11.04 -1.17 5.25
CA ILE A 77 11.50 0.18 4.95
C ILE A 77 11.91 0.87 6.26
N ARG A 78 13.03 1.60 6.24
CA ARG A 78 13.49 2.39 7.39
C ARG A 78 13.24 3.87 7.09
N PHE A 79 12.66 4.56 8.06
CA PHE A 79 12.51 6.00 8.07
C PHE A 79 13.54 6.57 9.06
N ASP A 80 14.26 7.60 8.63
CA ASP A 80 15.26 8.30 9.44
C ASP A 80 14.62 9.39 10.31
#